data_AF-A0A2E6W8F7-F1
#
_entry.id   AF-A0A2E6W8F7-F1
#
_cell.length_a   1.000
_cell.length_b   1.000
_cell.length_c   1.000
_cell.angle_alpha   90.00
_cell.angle_beta   90.00
_cell.angle_gamma   90.00
#
_symmetry.space_group_name_H-M   'P 1'
#
loop_
_entity.id
_entity.type
_entity.pdbx_description
1 polymer ?
#
loop_
_entity_poly.entity_id
_entity_poly.type
_entity_poly.pdbx_seq_one_letter_code
_entity_poly.pdbx_strand_id
1 'polypeptide(L)'
;MKDNLVNFVFKCHEKQSADLKIRLRFDGLQQTEFFCSLLDYYLDREPLMLEIVDKIKEKKMSHKKIKKSKIDTAKGKTLLADLGISDQERDYIFDMIESEASTDE
;
A
#
# COMPACT_ATOMS: atom_id res chain seq x y z
N MET A 1 7.82 21.13 -10.61
CA MET A 1 7.56 21.79 -9.31
C MET A 1 8.80 21.55 -8.45
N LYS A 2 9.36 22.56 -7.78
CA LYS A 2 10.47 22.32 -6.84
C LYS A 2 9.80 21.90 -5.53
N ASP A 3 9.62 20.60 -5.36
CA ASP A 3 9.00 20.08 -4.15
C ASP A 3 9.94 20.30 -2.97
N ASN A 4 9.39 20.80 -1.87
CA ASN A 4 10.16 21.05 -0.66
C ASN A 4 10.46 19.71 0.03
N LEU A 5 11.69 19.55 0.53
CA LEU A 5 12.07 18.39 1.33
C LEU A 5 11.30 18.38 2.65
N VAL A 6 10.69 17.24 2.96
CA VAL A 6 9.96 17.01 4.21
C VAL A 6 10.70 15.96 5.04
N ASN A 7 10.80 16.18 6.36
CA ASN A 7 11.37 15.21 7.28
C ASN A 7 10.31 14.19 7.71
N PHE A 8 10.58 12.91 7.49
CA PHE A 8 9.73 11.80 7.93
C PHE A 8 10.43 11.01 9.04
N VAL A 9 9.82 10.93 10.23
CA VAL A 9 10.42 10.27 11.41
C VAL A 9 9.52 9.15 11.90
N PHE A 10 10.07 7.96 12.04
CA PHE A 10 9.40 6.81 12.64
C PHE A 10 10.25 6.20 13.76
N LYS A 11 9.61 5.48 14.67
CA LYS A 11 10.26 4.82 15.82
C LYS A 11 10.40 3.32 15.57
N CYS A 12 11.53 2.75 15.96
CA CYS A 12 11.76 1.31 15.95
C CYS A 12 12.55 0.91 17.21
N HIS A 13 12.62 -0.39 17.50
CA HIS A 13 13.44 -0.90 18.60
C HIS A 13 14.93 -0.81 18.25
N GLU A 14 15.77 -0.65 19.26
CA GLU A 14 17.23 -0.50 19.09
C GLU A 14 17.84 -1.67 18.30
N LYS A 15 17.44 -2.90 18.61
CA LYS A 15 17.88 -4.10 17.87
C LYS A 15 17.53 -4.02 16.38
N GLN A 16 16.32 -3.61 16.03
CA GLN A 16 15.90 -3.47 14.63
C GLN A 16 16.72 -2.40 13.89
N SER A 17 17.05 -1.30 14.56
CA SER A 17 17.91 -0.25 14.02
C SER A 17 19.32 -0.76 13.74
N ALA A 18 19.89 -1.54 14.66
CA ALA A 18 21.21 -2.15 14.48
C ALA A 18 21.22 -3.17 13.33
N ASP A 19 20.26 -4.10 13.32
CA ASP A 19 20.15 -5.14 12.29
C ASP A 19 19.95 -4.52 10.90
N LEU A 20 19.12 -3.48 10.78
CA LEU A 20 18.90 -2.75 9.53
C LEU A 20 20.20 -2.10 9.03
N LYS A 21 20.96 -1.43 9.91
CA LYS A 21 22.24 -0.79 9.52
C LYS A 21 23.25 -1.80 9.00
N ILE A 22 23.34 -2.97 9.63
CA ILE A 22 24.22 -4.05 9.18
C ILE A 22 23.79 -4.53 7.79
N ARG A 23 22.49 -4.76 7.60
CA ARG A 23 21.97 -5.27 6.34
C ARG A 23 22.17 -4.28 5.18
N LEU A 24 21.82 -3.01 5.39
CA LEU A 24 22.02 -1.97 4.38
C LEU A 24 23.49 -1.79 4.02
N ARG A 25 24.40 -1.89 5.00
CA ARG A 25 25.84 -1.84 4.73
C ARG A 25 26.29 -3.02 3.85
N PHE A 26 25.77 -4.22 4.09
CA PHE A 26 26.06 -5.39 3.26
C PHE A 26 25.56 -5.20 1.82
N ASP A 27 24.38 -4.62 1.67
CA ASP A 27 23.75 -4.34 0.36
C ASP A 27 24.28 -3.03 -0.30
N GLY A 28 25.17 -2.29 0.36
CA GLY A 28 25.76 -1.05 -0.16
C GLY A 28 24.82 0.18 -0.17
N LEU A 29 23.71 0.12 0.57
CA LEU A 29 22.65 1.13 0.54
C LEU A 29 22.69 2.07 1.75
N GLN A 30 22.24 3.32 1.55
CA GLN A 30 21.97 4.24 2.66
C GLN A 30 20.55 4.09 3.19
N GLN A 31 20.32 4.48 4.46
CA GLN A 31 18.99 4.43 5.07
C GLN A 31 17.96 5.26 4.30
N THR A 32 18.29 6.51 3.97
CA THR A 32 17.40 7.40 3.22
C THR A 32 17.05 6.80 1.85
N GLU A 33 18.07 6.35 1.12
CA GLU A 33 17.90 5.72 -0.20
C GLU A 33 16.97 4.50 -0.13
N PHE A 34 17.18 3.61 0.86
CA PHE A 34 16.32 2.45 1.06
C PHE A 34 14.85 2.82 1.28
N PHE A 35 14.57 3.76 2.20
CA PHE A 35 13.19 4.12 2.51
C PHE A 35 12.50 4.95 1.42
N CYS A 36 13.23 5.87 0.77
CA CYS A 36 12.72 6.59 -0.39
C CYS A 36 12.40 5.63 -1.54
N SER A 37 13.30 4.67 -1.83
CA SER A 37 13.03 3.68 -2.88
C SER A 37 11.79 2.85 -2.57
N LEU A 38 11.62 2.38 -1.32
CA LEU A 38 10.41 1.66 -0.92
C LEU A 38 9.13 2.51 -1.03
N LEU A 39 9.21 3.80 -0.75
CA LEU A 39 8.11 4.73 -0.94
C LEU A 39 7.74 4.83 -2.41
N ASP A 40 8.72 5.03 -3.29
CA ASP A 40 8.52 5.13 -4.74
C ASP A 40 7.90 3.83 -5.29
N TYR A 41 8.50 2.67 -4.99
CA TYR A 41 7.95 1.37 -5.38
C TYR A 41 6.51 1.15 -4.87
N TYR A 42 6.17 1.69 -3.69
CA TYR A 42 4.81 1.59 -3.16
C TYR A 42 3.83 2.50 -3.91
N LEU A 43 4.22 3.74 -4.19
CA LEU A 43 3.39 4.71 -4.92
C LEU A 43 3.18 4.28 -6.38
N ASP A 44 4.20 3.67 -6.98
CA ASP A 44 4.15 3.12 -8.35
C ASP A 44 3.39 1.79 -8.44
N ARG A 45 2.87 1.29 -7.30
CA ARG A 45 2.08 0.04 -7.21
C ARG A 45 2.82 -1.17 -7.77
N GLU A 46 4.12 -1.24 -7.55
CA GLU A 46 4.94 -2.33 -8.05
C GLU A 46 4.50 -3.68 -7.45
N PRO A 47 4.38 -4.77 -8.25
CA PRO A 47 3.70 -5.99 -7.81
C PRO A 47 4.27 -6.59 -6.52
N LEU A 48 5.60 -6.59 -6.38
CA LEU A 48 6.27 -7.10 -5.18
C LEU A 48 5.95 -6.26 -3.93
N MET A 49 5.81 -4.95 -4.08
CA MET A 49 5.43 -4.08 -2.96
C MET A 49 3.97 -4.28 -2.57
N LEU A 50 3.07 -4.47 -3.52
CA LEU A 50 1.67 -4.78 -3.22
C LEU A 50 1.55 -6.11 -2.45
N GLU A 51 2.32 -7.13 -2.80
CA GLU A 51 2.37 -8.38 -2.04
C GLU A 51 2.89 -8.17 -0.60
N ILE A 52 3.89 -7.32 -0.40
CA ILE A 52 4.41 -6.96 0.92
C ILE A 52 3.31 -6.27 1.74
N VAL A 53 2.57 -5.34 1.12
CA VAL A 53 1.46 -4.62 1.75
C VAL A 53 0.36 -5.58 2.18
N ASP A 54 0.03 -6.56 1.34
CA ASP A 54 -0.93 -7.60 1.68
C ASP A 54 -0.44 -8.44 2.87
N LYS A 55 0.83 -8.86 2.89
CA LYS A 55 1.43 -9.55 4.04
C LYS A 55 1.39 -8.70 5.33
N ILE A 56 1.57 -7.38 5.22
CA ILE A 56 1.46 -6.47 6.36
C ILE A 56 0.02 -6.42 6.88
N LYS A 57 -0.97 -6.30 5.97
CA LYS A 57 -2.39 -6.39 6.31
C LYS A 57 -2.71 -7.73 6.98
N GLU A 58 -2.11 -8.81 6.49
CA GLU A 58 -2.27 -10.14 7.05
C GLU A 58 -1.72 -10.27 8.48
N LYS A 59 -0.61 -9.63 8.80
CA LYS A 59 -0.05 -9.63 10.17
C LYS A 59 -0.84 -8.74 11.13
N LYS A 60 -1.46 -7.66 10.66
CA LYS A 60 -2.22 -6.71 11.50
C LYS A 60 -3.68 -7.11 11.70
N MET A 61 -4.25 -7.94 10.82
CA MET A 61 -5.64 -8.37 10.87
C MET A 61 -5.77 -9.78 11.46
N SER A 62 -6.80 -10.02 12.27
CA SER A 62 -7.19 -11.39 12.66
C SER A 62 -7.43 -12.23 11.39
N HIS A 63 -6.98 -13.49 11.36
CA HIS A 63 -7.12 -14.42 10.22
C HIS A 63 -8.51 -14.45 9.57
N LYS A 64 -9.57 -14.19 10.35
CA LYS A 64 -10.96 -14.07 9.86
C LYS A 64 -11.19 -12.88 8.92
N LYS A 65 -10.60 -11.71 9.21
CA LYS A 65 -10.76 -10.49 8.40
C LYS A 65 -10.02 -10.57 7.07
N ILE A 66 -8.89 -11.27 7.02
CA ILE A 66 -8.11 -11.51 5.80
C ILE A 66 -8.86 -12.39 4.82
N LYS A 67 -9.38 -13.54 5.31
CA LYS A 67 -10.15 -14.46 4.47
C LYS A 67 -11.38 -13.77 3.91
N LYS A 68 -12.06 -12.96 4.73
CA LYS A 68 -13.19 -12.13 4.29
C LYS A 68 -12.76 -11.10 3.24
N SER A 69 -11.69 -10.34 3.47
CA SER A 69 -11.19 -9.36 2.49
C SER A 69 -10.82 -10.00 1.15
N LYS A 70 -10.12 -11.14 1.13
CA LYS A 70 -9.80 -11.86 -0.11
C LYS A 70 -11.05 -12.34 -0.84
N ILE A 71 -12.04 -12.85 -0.10
CA ILE A 71 -13.34 -13.26 -0.64
C ILE A 71 -14.10 -12.05 -1.20
N ASP A 72 -14.12 -10.94 -0.48
CA ASP A 72 -14.85 -9.73 -0.87
C ASP A 72 -14.20 -9.08 -2.11
N THR A 73 -12.87 -9.05 -2.20
CA THR A 73 -12.15 -8.61 -3.40
C THR A 73 -12.43 -9.52 -4.60
N ALA A 74 -12.43 -10.84 -4.41
CA ALA A 74 -12.76 -11.78 -5.48
C ALA A 74 -14.22 -11.61 -5.95
N LYS A 75 -15.16 -11.44 -5.02
CA LYS A 75 -16.57 -11.16 -5.30
C LYS A 75 -16.77 -9.82 -6.02
N GLY A 76 -16.01 -8.79 -5.64
CA GLY A 76 -16.05 -7.50 -6.31
C GLY A 76 -15.60 -7.60 -7.76
N LYS A 77 -14.53 -8.35 -8.03
CA LYS A 77 -14.06 -8.60 -9.41
C LYS A 77 -15.08 -9.37 -10.25
N THR A 78 -15.71 -10.40 -9.70
CA THR A 78 -16.76 -11.12 -10.41
C THR A 78 -17.99 -10.25 -10.64
N LEU A 79 -18.39 -9.44 -9.66
CA LEU A 79 -19.54 -8.54 -9.79
C LEU A 79 -19.31 -7.45 -10.85
N LEU A 80 -18.12 -6.87 -10.91
CA LEU A 80 -17.75 -5.91 -11.96
C LEU A 80 -17.81 -6.56 -13.35
N ALA A 81 -17.32 -7.79 -13.47
CA ALA A 81 -17.41 -8.56 -14.71
C ALA A 81 -18.88 -8.87 -15.09
N ASP A 82 -19.71 -9.27 -14.13
CA ASP A 82 -21.13 -9.56 -14.33
C ASP A 82 -21.94 -8.31 -14.72
N LEU A 83 -21.53 -7.14 -14.23
CA LEU A 83 -22.13 -5.84 -14.56
C LEU A 83 -21.58 -5.24 -15.86
N GLY A 84 -20.58 -5.88 -16.49
CA GLY A 84 -19.94 -5.39 -17.72
C GLY A 84 -19.14 -4.11 -17.54
N ILE A 85 -18.74 -3.78 -16.30
CA ILE A 85 -18.02 -2.55 -15.98
C ILE A 85 -16.54 -2.74 -16.30
N SER A 86 -16.03 -1.93 -17.22
CA SER A 86 -14.62 -1.92 -17.57
C SER A 86 -13.76 -1.28 -16.47
N ASP A 87 -12.46 -1.58 -16.46
CA ASP A 87 -11.52 -0.99 -15.48
C ASP A 87 -11.47 0.54 -15.53
N GLN A 88 -11.83 1.16 -16.66
CA GLN A 88 -11.93 2.62 -16.78
C GLN A 88 -13.20 3.16 -16.13
N GLU A 89 -14.35 2.54 -16.37
CA GLU A 89 -15.62 2.93 -15.75
C GLU A 89 -15.63 2.70 -14.23
N ARG A 90 -14.89 1.69 -13.77
CA ARG A 90 -14.67 1.42 -12.36
C ARG A 90 -14.16 2.64 -11.60
N ASP A 91 -13.11 3.28 -12.11
CA ASP A 91 -12.46 4.42 -11.43
C ASP A 91 -13.39 5.64 -11.42
N TYR A 92 -14.11 5.91 -12.52
CA TYR A 92 -15.15 6.95 -12.56
C TYR A 92 -16.31 6.72 -11.58
N ILE A 93 -16.74 5.46 -11.39
CA ILE A 93 -17.79 5.11 -10.42
C ILE A 93 -17.30 5.33 -8.98
N PHE A 94 -16.06 4.97 -8.68
CA PHE A 94 -15.50 5.20 -7.34
C PHE A 94 -15.32 6.68 -7.03
N ASP A 95 -14.83 7.48 -7.98
CA ASP A 95 -14.73 8.94 -7.83
C ASP A 95 -16.10 9.58 -7.59
N MET A 96 -17.14 9.12 -8.30
CA MET A 96 -18.52 9.60 -8.12
C MET A 96 -19.07 9.26 -6.73
N ILE A 97 -18.87 8.02 -6.25
CA ILE A 97 -19.31 7.58 -4.91
C ILE A 97 -18.56 8.35 -3.81
N GLU A 98 -17.25 8.55 -3.97
CA GLU A 98 -16.43 9.29 -3.01
C GLU A 98 -16.86 10.76 -2.95
N SER A 99 -17.24 11.35 -4.08
CA SER A 99 -17.79 12.71 -4.12
C SER A 99 -19.11 12.84 -3.35
N GLU A 100 -20.05 11.90 -3.50
CA GLU A 100 -21.31 11.90 -2.74
C GLU A 100 -21.06 11.70 -1.24
N ALA A 101 -20.19 10.77 -0.85
CA ALA A 101 -19.85 10.52 0.55
C ALA A 101 -19.14 11.71 1.24
N SER A 102 -18.48 12.57 0.46
CA SER A 102 -17.81 13.78 0.95
C SER A 102 -18.74 14.99 1.10
N THR A 103 -19.98 14.90 0.58
CA THR A 103 -20.93 16.04 0.54
C THR A 103 -21.89 16.05 1.74
N ASP A 104 -21.81 15.04 2.62
CA ASP A 104 -22.62 14.90 3.83
C ASP A 104 -21.84 15.26 5.14
N GLU A 105 -20.91 16.23 5.08
CA GLU A 105 -20.33 16.91 6.27
C GLU A 105 -20.73 18.39 6.36
#